data_AF-A0A6M1L706-F1
#
_entry.id   AF-A0A6M1L706-F1
#
_cell.length_a   1.000
_cell.length_b   1.000
_cell.length_c   1.000
_cell.angle_alpha   90.00
_cell.angle_beta   90.00
_cell.angle_gamma   90.00
#
_symmetry.space_group_name_H-M   'P 1'
#
loop_
_entity.id
_entity.type
_entity.pdbx_description
1 polymer ?
#
loop_
_entity_poly.entity_id
_entity_poly.type
_entity_poly.pdbx_seq_one_letter_code
_entity_poly.pdbx_strand_id
1 'polypeptide(L)'
;MEKKTIRHGTRTVQDSSLAEGKRVVRTRGVDGVRTLTYRVTVVDGVQTSKELVSSVVTRKPVTEVVAKGTKPASRCDPNYTPCVPIASDVDCAGGSGNGPAYVTGPVEVVGTDIYDLDRDNDGWGCD
;
A
#
# COMPACT_ATOMS: atom_id res chain seq x y z
N MET A 1 15.63 -37.83 -12.87
CA MET A 1 15.16 -36.88 -11.84
C MET A 1 14.09 -35.99 -12.44
N GLU A 2 13.13 -35.55 -11.66
CA GLU A 2 12.05 -34.64 -12.06
C GLU A 2 12.11 -33.37 -11.22
N LYS A 3 11.81 -32.21 -11.81
CA LYS A 3 11.76 -30.93 -11.08
C LYS A 3 10.30 -30.56 -10.85
N LYS A 4 9.95 -30.29 -9.59
CA LYS A 4 8.65 -29.78 -9.19
C LYS A 4 8.79 -28.37 -8.64
N THR A 5 8.00 -27.43 -9.16
CA THR A 5 7.99 -26.04 -8.70
C THR A 5 7.43 -25.94 -7.29
N ILE A 6 8.06 -25.12 -6.45
CA ILE A 6 7.53 -24.70 -5.16
C ILE A 6 7.12 -23.24 -5.30
N ARG A 7 5.83 -22.96 -5.31
CA ARG A 7 5.33 -21.58 -5.44
C ARG A 7 5.86 -20.71 -4.29
N HIS A 8 6.28 -19.49 -4.60
CA HIS A 8 6.59 -18.52 -3.58
C HIS A 8 5.33 -18.08 -2.83
N GLY A 9 5.50 -17.68 -1.57
CA GLY A 9 4.46 -16.98 -0.83
C GLY A 9 4.46 -15.49 -1.13
N THR A 10 3.47 -14.79 -0.57
CA THR A 10 3.39 -13.32 -0.56
C THR A 10 3.20 -12.83 0.87
N ARG A 11 3.98 -11.82 1.26
CA ARG A 11 3.86 -11.09 2.52
C ARG A 11 3.48 -9.64 2.20
N THR A 12 2.42 -9.16 2.85
CA THR A 12 2.03 -7.75 2.75
C THR A 12 2.60 -6.99 3.96
N VAL A 13 3.16 -5.81 3.72
CA VAL A 13 3.62 -4.88 4.76
C VAL A 13 2.86 -3.55 4.61
N GLN A 14 2.45 -2.95 5.72
CA GLN A 14 1.83 -1.63 5.70
C GLN A 14 2.90 -0.55 5.54
N ASP A 15 2.61 0.49 4.76
CA ASP A 15 3.57 1.54 4.42
C ASP A 15 2.88 2.92 4.45
N SER A 16 3.13 3.69 5.51
CA SER A 16 2.56 5.04 5.71
C SER A 16 3.18 6.10 4.79
N SER A 17 4.21 5.77 4.01
CA SER A 17 4.74 6.67 2.98
C SER A 17 3.95 6.59 1.66
N LEU A 18 3.20 5.49 1.45
CA LEU A 18 2.40 5.28 0.26
C LEU A 18 0.94 5.67 0.52
N ALA A 19 0.35 6.38 -0.44
CA ALA A 19 -1.08 6.70 -0.45
C ALA A 19 -1.93 5.45 -0.17
N GLU A 20 -2.99 5.63 0.62
CA GLU A 20 -3.89 4.55 0.99
C GLU A 20 -4.40 3.80 -0.26
N GLY A 21 -4.38 2.47 -0.18
CA GLY A 21 -4.79 1.60 -1.28
C GLY A 21 -3.72 1.37 -2.36
N LYS A 22 -2.68 2.20 -2.46
CA LYS A 22 -1.56 1.98 -3.40
C LYS A 22 -0.80 0.72 -3.01
N ARG A 23 -0.44 -0.12 -4.00
CA ARG A 23 0.36 -1.33 -3.80
C ARG A 23 1.66 -1.25 -4.59
N VAL A 24 2.77 -1.61 -3.95
CA VAL A 24 4.10 -1.62 -4.56
C VAL A 24 4.82 -2.90 -4.20
N VAL A 25 5.34 -3.64 -5.19
CA VAL A 25 6.20 -4.79 -4.94
C VAL A 25 7.58 -4.29 -4.52
N ARG A 26 7.97 -4.56 -3.28
CA ARG A 26 9.30 -4.21 -2.72
C ARG A 26 10.33 -5.30 -3.01
N THR A 27 9.91 -6.56 -2.94
CA THR A 27 10.73 -7.72 -3.27
C THR A 27 9.92 -8.64 -4.16
N ARG A 28 10.42 -8.92 -5.37
CA ARG A 28 9.76 -9.87 -6.27
C ARG A 28 9.89 -11.28 -5.71
N GLY A 29 8.78 -12.00 -5.67
CA GLY A 29 8.79 -13.42 -5.34
C GLY A 29 9.48 -14.24 -6.41
N VAL A 30 10.10 -15.34 -6.00
CA VAL A 30 10.75 -16.29 -6.90
C VAL A 30 10.40 -17.70 -6.47
N ASP A 31 9.84 -18.48 -7.39
CA ASP A 31 9.52 -19.88 -7.12
C ASP A 31 10.79 -20.70 -6.81
N GLY A 32 10.64 -21.60 -5.84
CA GLY A 32 11.64 -22.60 -5.50
C GLY A 32 11.53 -23.85 -6.38
N VAL A 33 12.42 -24.80 -6.15
CA VAL A 33 12.48 -26.07 -6.88
C VAL A 33 12.65 -27.21 -5.89
N ARG A 34 11.83 -28.24 -6.04
CA ARG A 34 11.98 -29.55 -5.42
C ARG A 34 12.42 -30.54 -6.49
N THR A 35 13.56 -31.19 -6.27
CA THR A 35 14.04 -32.28 -7.13
C THR A 35 13.54 -33.60 -6.57
N LEU A 36 12.83 -34.35 -7.42
CA LEU A 36 12.29 -35.67 -7.14
C LEU A 36 13.16 -36.70 -7.88
N THR A 37 13.68 -37.68 -7.14
CA THR A 37 14.41 -38.80 -7.72
C THR A 37 13.52 -40.02 -7.66
N TYR A 38 13.40 -40.72 -8.78
CA TYR A 38 12.58 -41.92 -8.89
C TYR A 38 13.45 -43.11 -9.26
N ARG A 39 13.11 -44.27 -8.72
CA ARG A 39 13.51 -45.57 -9.26
C ARG A 39 12.45 -46.00 -10.26
N VAL A 40 12.87 -46.30 -11.48
CA VAL A 40 11.98 -46.72 -12.56
C VAL A 40 12.31 -48.17 -12.89
N THR A 41 11.31 -49.05 -12.88
CA THR A 41 11.46 -50.43 -13.34
C THR A 41 10.98 -50.53 -14.77
N VAL A 42 11.76 -51.20 -15.61
CA VAL A 42 11.50 -51.37 -17.04
C VAL A 42 11.54 -52.87 -17.35
N VAL A 43 10.55 -53.37 -18.10
CA VAL A 43 10.50 -54.73 -18.62
C VAL A 43 10.24 -54.64 -20.11
N ASP A 44 11.03 -55.34 -20.91
CA ASP A 44 10.94 -55.31 -22.38
C ASP A 44 10.97 -53.91 -23.00
N GLY A 45 11.76 -53.01 -22.40
CA GLY A 45 11.87 -51.61 -22.82
C GLY A 45 10.70 -50.71 -22.40
N VAL A 46 9.65 -51.26 -21.77
CA VAL A 46 8.48 -50.51 -21.29
C VAL A 46 8.58 -50.25 -19.79
N GLN A 47 8.35 -49.01 -19.38
CA GLN A 47 8.27 -48.65 -17.96
C GLN A 47 7.07 -49.35 -17.29
N THR A 48 7.35 -50.21 -16.31
CA THR A 48 6.33 -50.97 -15.57
C THR A 48 6.06 -50.40 -14.18
N SER A 49 7.02 -49.70 -13.57
CA SER A 49 6.80 -49.00 -12.30
C SER A 49 7.67 -47.74 -12.15
N LYS A 50 7.21 -46.82 -11.31
CA LYS A 50 7.94 -45.60 -10.92
C LYS A 50 7.72 -45.35 -9.43
N GLU A 51 8.78 -45.48 -8.65
CA GLU A 51 8.77 -45.29 -7.19
C GLU A 51 9.60 -44.04 -6.83
N LEU A 52 9.04 -43.16 -6.00
CA LEU A 52 9.76 -41.98 -5.51
C LEU A 52 10.76 -42.41 -4.43
N VAL A 53 12.06 -42.23 -4.69
CA VAL A 53 13.13 -42.59 -3.74
C VAL A 53 13.67 -41.39 -2.97
N SER A 54 13.59 -40.16 -3.52
CA SER A 54 14.00 -38.97 -2.78
C SER A 54 13.24 -37.72 -3.22
N SER A 55 13.04 -36.79 -2.29
CA SER A 55 12.42 -35.48 -2.55
C SER A 55 13.18 -34.40 -1.78
N VAL A 56 13.97 -33.60 -2.48
CA VAL A 56 14.81 -32.56 -1.85
C VAL A 56 14.49 -31.19 -2.42
N VAL A 57 14.39 -30.17 -1.56
CA VAL A 57 14.30 -28.78 -2.00
C VAL A 57 15.69 -28.32 -2.44
N THR A 58 15.90 -28.19 -3.73
CA THR A 58 17.18 -27.79 -4.34
C THR A 58 17.30 -26.28 -4.51
N ARG A 59 16.17 -25.56 -4.52
CA ARG A 59 16.12 -24.09 -4.44
C ARG A 59 14.96 -23.66 -3.55
N LYS A 60 15.25 -22.89 -2.50
CA LYS A 60 14.20 -22.32 -1.64
C LYS A 60 13.44 -21.21 -2.38
N PRO A 61 12.10 -21.14 -2.27
CA PRO A 61 11.36 -20.00 -2.79
C PRO A 61 11.73 -18.72 -2.04
N VAL A 62 11.68 -17.59 -2.74
CA VAL A 62 11.81 -16.24 -2.17
C VAL A 62 10.43 -15.64 -2.06
N THR A 63 10.01 -15.26 -0.85
CA THR A 63 8.70 -14.63 -0.62
C THR A 63 8.61 -13.27 -1.30
N GLU A 64 7.52 -13.02 -2.01
CA GLU A 64 7.19 -11.70 -2.53
C GLU A 64 6.80 -10.76 -1.39
N VAL A 65 7.34 -9.55 -1.37
CA VAL A 65 6.97 -8.52 -0.40
C VAL A 65 6.23 -7.40 -1.13
N VAL A 66 4.97 -7.20 -0.75
CA VAL A 66 4.12 -6.13 -1.28
C VAL A 66 3.88 -5.10 -0.18
N ALA A 67 4.30 -3.86 -0.41
CA ALA A 67 3.90 -2.73 0.42
C ALA A 67 2.48 -2.29 0.06
N LYS A 68 1.60 -2.19 1.04
CA LYS A 68 0.25 -1.62 0.93
C LYS A 68 0.26 -0.26 1.63
N GLY A 69 -0.07 0.77 0.88
CA GLY A 69 -0.12 2.13 1.38
C GLY A 69 -1.24 2.34 2.40
N THR A 70 -0.91 3.12 3.42
CA THR A 70 -1.80 3.50 4.52
C THR A 70 -1.79 5.00 4.79
N LYS A 71 -1.10 5.81 3.98
CA LYS A 71 -1.12 7.26 4.11
C LYS A 71 -2.52 7.77 3.76
N PRO A 72 -3.26 8.36 4.73
CA PRO A 72 -4.58 8.90 4.44
C PRO A 72 -4.48 9.96 3.34
N ALA A 73 -5.50 10.02 2.49
CA ALA A 73 -5.67 11.20 1.65
C ALA A 73 -5.94 12.41 2.56
N SER A 74 -5.22 13.51 2.35
CA SER A 74 -5.61 14.81 2.89
C SER A 74 -7.00 15.13 2.34
N ARG A 75 -8.02 15.16 3.19
CA ARG A 75 -9.36 15.60 2.79
C ARG A 75 -9.42 17.10 3.01
N CYS A 76 -9.67 17.82 1.93
CA CYS A 76 -9.88 19.26 1.97
C CYS A 76 -11.37 19.53 2.16
N ASP A 77 -11.71 20.54 2.95
CA ASP A 77 -13.07 21.00 3.07
C ASP A 77 -13.53 21.64 1.74
N PRO A 78 -14.69 21.25 1.18
CA PRO A 78 -15.13 21.73 -0.12
C PRO A 78 -15.59 23.20 -0.12
N ASN A 79 -15.75 23.84 1.05
CA ASN A 79 -16.17 25.24 1.13
C ASN A 79 -15.03 26.24 0.88
N TYR A 80 -13.79 25.77 0.73
CA TYR A 80 -12.62 26.63 0.64
C TYR A 80 -11.63 26.19 -0.46
N THR A 81 -10.87 27.15 -0.99
CA THR A 81 -9.73 26.89 -1.89
C THR A 81 -8.56 27.84 -1.58
N PRO A 82 -7.29 27.39 -1.50
CA PRO A 82 -6.81 26.01 -1.70
C PRO A 82 -7.19 25.10 -0.51
N CYS A 83 -6.58 23.92 -0.41
CA CYS A 83 -6.95 22.91 0.57
C CYS A 83 -6.97 23.42 2.03
N VAL A 84 -8.17 23.56 2.59
CA VAL A 84 -8.38 23.73 4.04
C VAL A 84 -8.61 22.35 4.66
N PRO A 85 -7.90 21.96 5.73
CA PRO A 85 -8.10 20.65 6.37
C PRO A 85 -9.51 20.54 6.96
N ILE A 86 -10.15 19.38 6.82
CA ILE A 86 -11.41 19.12 7.51
C ILE A 86 -11.13 18.87 9.00
N ALA A 87 -11.59 19.78 9.86
CA ALA A 87 -11.52 19.66 11.32
C ALA A 87 -12.81 20.17 11.97
N SER A 88 -12.91 20.08 13.31
CA SER A 88 -14.02 20.70 14.04
C SER A 88 -13.95 22.22 14.05
N ASP A 89 -12.74 22.75 13.91
CA ASP A 89 -12.42 24.18 13.91
C ASP A 89 -11.06 24.35 13.20
N VAL A 90 -10.94 25.35 12.35
CA VAL A 90 -9.72 25.64 11.57
C VAL A 90 -9.44 27.13 11.69
N ASP A 91 -8.24 27.47 12.13
CA ASP A 91 -7.83 28.85 12.34
C ASP A 91 -6.81 29.33 11.29
N CYS A 92 -6.68 30.65 11.15
CA CYS A 92 -5.58 31.24 10.39
C CYS A 92 -4.24 31.06 11.11
N ALA A 93 -3.26 30.51 10.39
CA ALA A 93 -1.90 30.32 10.89
C ALA A 93 -1.26 31.67 11.24
N GLY A 94 -0.72 31.79 12.46
CA GLY A 94 -0.12 33.03 12.96
C GLY A 94 -1.10 33.95 13.70
N GLY A 95 -2.39 33.60 13.74
CA GLY A 95 -3.39 34.26 14.57
C GLY A 95 -3.46 33.74 16.02
N SER A 96 -4.43 34.25 16.77
CA SER A 96 -4.72 33.85 18.17
C SER A 96 -5.62 32.61 18.29
N GLY A 97 -5.72 31.81 17.23
CA GLY A 97 -6.57 30.62 17.16
C GLY A 97 -6.28 29.61 18.28
N ASN A 98 -7.27 28.79 18.59
CA ASN A 98 -7.21 27.71 19.59
C ASN A 98 -7.74 26.38 19.06
N GLY A 99 -8.08 26.33 17.79
CA GLY A 99 -8.60 25.18 17.07
C GLY A 99 -7.54 24.07 16.89
N PRO A 100 -7.99 22.85 16.59
CA PRO A 100 -7.14 21.68 16.38
C PRO A 100 -6.37 21.71 15.05
N ALA A 101 -6.70 22.63 14.13
CA ALA A 101 -6.08 22.76 12.82
C ALA A 101 -5.89 24.24 12.44
N TYR A 102 -4.88 24.49 11.60
CA TYR A 102 -4.58 25.82 11.10
C TYR A 102 -4.33 25.78 9.59
N VAL A 103 -4.70 26.84 8.89
CA VAL A 103 -4.41 27.05 7.47
C VAL A 103 -3.64 28.35 7.25
N THR A 104 -2.69 28.33 6.31
CA THR A 104 -1.98 29.55 5.90
C THR A 104 -2.70 30.13 4.70
N GLY A 105 -3.16 31.38 4.81
CA GLY A 105 -3.85 32.08 3.75
C GLY A 105 -2.94 32.69 2.68
N PRO A 106 -3.56 33.36 1.68
CA PRO A 106 -5.00 33.61 1.57
C PRO A 106 -5.79 32.35 1.17
N VAL A 107 -7.02 32.24 1.66
CA VAL A 107 -7.99 31.18 1.32
C VAL A 107 -9.26 31.83 0.77
N GLU A 108 -9.76 31.39 -0.38
CA GLU A 108 -11.04 31.83 -0.93
C GLU A 108 -12.18 30.98 -0.36
N VAL A 109 -13.27 31.63 0.06
CA VAL A 109 -14.53 30.98 0.48
C VAL A 109 -15.40 30.73 -0.74
N VAL A 110 -15.42 29.48 -1.23
CA VAL A 110 -16.21 29.08 -2.41
C VAL A 110 -17.59 28.53 -2.05
N GLY A 111 -17.82 28.20 -0.78
CA GLY A 111 -19.08 27.65 -0.26
C GLY A 111 -19.61 28.47 0.90
N THR A 112 -19.78 27.81 2.05
CA THR A 112 -20.15 28.45 3.33
C THR A 112 -18.92 28.59 4.21
N ASP A 113 -18.72 29.76 4.81
CA ASP A 113 -17.66 29.95 5.80
C ASP A 113 -18.02 29.27 7.13
N ILE A 114 -17.77 27.96 7.22
CA ILE A 114 -18.09 27.14 8.41
C ILE A 114 -17.07 27.25 9.55
N TYR A 115 -15.89 27.83 9.25
CA TYR A 115 -14.77 28.02 10.17
C TYR A 115 -14.52 29.50 10.50
N ASP A 116 -15.40 30.41 10.05
CA ASP A 116 -15.31 31.86 10.27
C ASP A 116 -13.93 32.44 9.87
N LEU A 117 -13.34 31.95 8.75
CA LEU A 117 -12.04 32.38 8.25
C LEU A 117 -12.09 33.73 7.54
N ASP A 118 -13.25 34.08 6.96
CA ASP A 118 -13.55 35.33 6.24
C ASP A 118 -14.48 36.19 7.12
N ARG A 119 -13.90 36.84 8.13
CA ARG A 119 -14.68 37.56 9.14
C ARG A 119 -15.30 38.85 8.60
N ASP A 120 -14.71 39.47 7.59
CA ASP A 120 -15.20 40.69 6.95
C ASP A 120 -16.12 40.42 5.74
N ASN A 121 -16.30 39.16 5.36
CA ASN A 121 -17.22 38.66 4.32
C ASN A 121 -16.90 39.22 2.93
N ASP A 122 -15.62 39.29 2.58
CA ASP A 122 -15.16 39.77 1.27
C ASP A 122 -14.90 38.64 0.26
N GLY A 123 -15.03 37.38 0.71
CA GLY A 123 -14.77 36.16 -0.05
C GLY A 123 -13.39 35.56 0.20
N TRP A 124 -12.53 36.20 0.99
CA TRP A 124 -11.17 35.77 1.31
C TRP A 124 -10.96 35.71 2.82
N GLY A 125 -10.39 34.60 3.28
CA GLY A 125 -10.00 34.40 4.67
C GLY A 125 -8.49 34.29 4.85
N CYS A 126 -8.03 34.58 6.06
CA CYS A 126 -6.63 34.52 6.47
C CYS A 126 -5.68 35.38 5.63
N ASP A 127 -6.12 36.56 5.23
CA ASP A 127 -5.36 37.61 4.57
C ASP A 127 -4.40 38.39 5.49
#